data_AF-A0ABC9WAG6-F1
#
_entry.id   AF-A0ABC9WAG6-F1
#
_cell.length_a   1.000
_cell.length_b   1.000
_cell.length_c   1.000
_cell.angle_alpha   90.00
_cell.angle_beta   90.00
_cell.angle_gamma   90.00
#
_symmetry.space_group_name_H-M   'P 1'
#
loop_
_entity.id
_entity.type
_entity.pdbx_description
1 polymer ?
#
loop_
_entity_poly.entity_id
_entity_poly.type
_entity_poly.pdbx_seq_one_letter_code
_entity_poly.pdbx_strand_id
1 'polypeptide(L)'
;MGDFNHPDICWRDNTAERKQSRKFLGCVDDNFLLQVIEEPTRRGAMLDLVLTNKEGLVGEVKLKGSLGCSDHKMVEFRILRAARRAHSKLTTLDFRRADFGLFRDLLGRIPWDKALEGRGAQDSWLIFKGQLLQAQERCIPTKRKSSKSTKRPPWMNKELLGKVKQKKEAYRRWKQGQVAWEEYRETVRAARDQVRKAKALIEISLARDVKDKKKSFCRYVSDKRRMRENVGPLQNEMGDLVTQDMEKAEVLNDFFASVFTGKCLSHTVQVTEGRDWENAEPPSVGEDQV
;
A
#
# COMPACT_ATOMS: atom_id res chain seq x y z
N MET A 1 -20.45 -5.29 -14.03
CA MET A 1 -20.23 -4.13 -14.91
C MET A 1 -19.56 -4.63 -16.17
N GLY A 2 -20.02 -4.19 -17.34
CA GLY A 2 -19.40 -4.52 -18.62
C GLY A 2 -20.06 -3.77 -19.78
N ASP A 3 -19.48 -3.89 -20.96
CA ASP A 3 -20.09 -3.46 -22.22
C ASP A 3 -20.87 -4.64 -22.81
N PHE A 4 -22.19 -4.51 -22.88
CA PHE A 4 -23.11 -5.58 -23.31
C PHE A 4 -23.60 -5.40 -24.75
N ASN A 5 -23.32 -4.26 -25.40
CA ASN A 5 -23.64 -4.01 -26.81
C ASN A 5 -25.12 -4.26 -27.21
N HIS A 6 -26.07 -3.89 -26.34
CA HIS A 6 -27.51 -3.92 -26.61
C HIS A 6 -28.10 -2.50 -26.74
N PRO A 7 -27.88 -1.79 -27.88
CA PRO A 7 -28.28 -0.40 -28.05
C PRO A 7 -29.81 -0.18 -28.14
N ASP A 8 -30.56 -1.22 -28.50
CA ASP A 8 -32.00 -1.18 -28.74
C ASP A 8 -32.84 -1.44 -27.47
N ILE A 9 -32.19 -1.62 -26.32
CA ILE A 9 -32.89 -1.75 -25.04
C ILE A 9 -33.32 -0.37 -24.54
N CYS A 10 -34.63 -0.19 -24.36
CA CYS A 10 -35.18 0.90 -23.59
C CYS A 10 -35.31 0.48 -22.12
N TRP A 11 -34.36 0.91 -21.29
CA TRP A 11 -34.36 0.61 -19.85
C TRP A 11 -35.49 1.32 -19.07
N ARG A 12 -36.08 2.38 -19.62
CA ARG A 12 -37.22 3.08 -19.00
C ARG A 12 -38.50 2.27 -19.12
N ASP A 13 -38.74 1.69 -20.29
CA ASP A 13 -39.96 0.96 -20.62
C ASP A 13 -39.79 -0.55 -20.49
N ASN A 14 -38.58 -1.01 -20.14
CA ASN A 14 -38.16 -2.40 -20.09
C ASN A 14 -38.46 -3.19 -21.38
N THR A 15 -38.18 -2.58 -22.54
CA THR A 15 -38.46 -3.18 -23.86
C THR A 15 -37.21 -3.25 -24.73
N ALA A 16 -37.21 -4.16 -25.70
CA ALA A 16 -36.18 -4.22 -26.74
C ALA A 16 -36.75 -4.73 -28.07
N GLU A 17 -36.22 -4.23 -29.17
CA GLU A 17 -36.66 -4.59 -30.52
C GLU A 17 -36.11 -5.96 -30.94
N ARG A 18 -34.81 -6.18 -30.72
CA ARG A 18 -34.10 -7.36 -31.20
C ARG A 18 -34.37 -8.55 -30.30
N LYS A 19 -34.51 -9.73 -30.91
CA LYS A 19 -34.72 -11.00 -30.19
C LYS A 19 -33.61 -11.27 -29.16
N GLN A 20 -32.35 -10.93 -29.49
CA GLN A 20 -31.22 -11.13 -28.59
C GLN A 20 -31.29 -10.21 -27.36
N SER A 21 -31.60 -8.93 -27.57
CA SER A 21 -31.79 -7.94 -26.51
C SER A 21 -32.98 -8.27 -25.61
N ARG A 22 -34.08 -8.80 -26.18
CA ARG A 22 -35.22 -9.32 -25.40
C ARG A 22 -34.85 -10.52 -24.52
N LYS A 23 -34.05 -11.47 -25.04
CA LYS A 23 -33.54 -12.60 -24.25
C LYS A 23 -32.64 -12.11 -23.11
N PHE A 24 -31.81 -11.09 -23.37
CA PHE A 24 -30.96 -10.51 -22.35
C PHE A 24 -31.78 -9.82 -21.25
N LEU A 25 -32.78 -9.00 -21.62
CA LEU A 25 -33.73 -8.40 -20.66
C LEU A 25 -34.43 -9.45 -19.81
N GLY A 26 -34.97 -10.51 -20.43
CA GLY A 26 -35.58 -11.62 -19.69
C GLY A 26 -34.61 -12.25 -18.69
N CYS A 27 -33.34 -12.45 -19.07
CA CYS A 27 -32.32 -12.94 -18.15
C CYS A 27 -32.04 -11.97 -16.98
N VAL A 28 -32.02 -10.66 -17.23
CA VAL A 28 -31.85 -9.64 -16.18
C VAL A 28 -33.01 -9.71 -15.19
N ASP A 29 -34.23 -9.79 -15.69
CA ASP A 29 -35.46 -9.87 -14.88
C ASP A 29 -35.54 -11.19 -14.09
N ASP A 30 -35.29 -12.33 -14.74
CA ASP A 30 -35.30 -13.67 -14.13
C ASP A 30 -34.29 -13.81 -12.99
N ASN A 31 -33.20 -13.03 -13.04
CA ASN A 31 -32.14 -13.03 -12.02
C ASN A 31 -32.28 -11.87 -11.02
N PHE A 32 -33.39 -11.13 -11.04
CA PHE A 32 -33.65 -9.99 -10.15
C PHE A 32 -32.52 -8.96 -10.18
N LEU A 33 -31.94 -8.73 -11.36
CA LEU A 33 -30.85 -7.79 -11.57
C LEU A 33 -31.40 -6.41 -11.94
N LEU A 34 -30.84 -5.39 -11.32
CA LEU A 34 -31.17 -4.00 -11.55
C LEU A 34 -30.02 -3.30 -12.25
N GLN A 35 -30.33 -2.60 -13.33
CA GLN A 35 -29.41 -1.71 -14.03
C GLN A 35 -29.41 -0.32 -13.37
N VAL A 36 -28.24 0.15 -12.92
CA VAL A 36 -28.13 1.39 -12.12
C VAL A 36 -27.62 2.61 -12.89
N ILE A 37 -27.36 2.49 -14.19
CA ILE A 37 -26.92 3.61 -15.02
C ILE A 37 -28.16 4.26 -15.67
N GLU A 38 -28.30 5.58 -15.54
CA GLU A 38 -29.43 6.35 -16.06
C GLU A 38 -29.10 7.15 -17.32
N GLU A 39 -27.81 7.42 -17.57
CA GLU A 39 -27.36 8.23 -18.70
C GLU A 39 -26.68 7.35 -19.78
N PRO A 40 -26.77 7.72 -21.08
CA PRO A 40 -26.08 7.00 -22.15
C PRO A 40 -24.55 7.03 -22.02
N THR A 41 -23.92 5.87 -22.17
CA THR A 41 -22.47 5.68 -22.00
C THR A 41 -21.70 5.87 -23.30
N ARG A 42 -22.34 5.77 -24.47
CA ARG A 42 -21.70 5.95 -25.78
C ARG A 42 -22.66 6.53 -26.81
N ARG A 43 -22.36 7.71 -27.38
CA ARG A 43 -23.08 8.33 -28.52
C ARG A 43 -24.62 8.30 -28.43
N GLY A 44 -25.19 8.44 -27.24
CA GLY A 44 -26.65 8.40 -27.02
C GLY A 44 -27.24 7.03 -26.69
N ALA A 45 -26.46 5.95 -26.79
CA ALA A 45 -26.84 4.60 -26.35
C ALA A 45 -26.24 4.22 -24.99
N MET A 46 -26.96 3.38 -24.24
CA MET A 46 -26.52 2.80 -22.97
C MET A 46 -26.00 1.38 -23.21
N LEU A 47 -24.70 1.25 -23.42
CA LEU A 47 -24.05 -0.04 -23.75
C LEU A 47 -23.31 -0.63 -22.56
N ASP A 48 -22.74 0.23 -21.73
CA ASP A 48 -22.06 -0.16 -20.51
C ASP A 48 -23.09 -0.26 -19.39
N LEU A 49 -23.25 -1.45 -18.81
CA LEU A 49 -24.22 -1.73 -17.76
C LEU A 49 -23.53 -2.02 -16.43
N VAL A 50 -24.17 -1.60 -15.34
CA VAL A 50 -23.82 -1.97 -13.97
C VAL A 50 -25.06 -2.65 -13.38
N LEU A 51 -25.04 -3.98 -13.42
CA LEU A 51 -26.10 -4.81 -12.86
C LEU A 51 -25.82 -5.10 -11.38
N THR A 52 -26.84 -5.03 -10.54
CA THR A 52 -26.80 -5.42 -9.13
C THR A 52 -28.07 -6.15 -8.72
N ASN A 53 -27.96 -7.16 -7.86
CA ASN A 53 -29.12 -7.87 -7.28
C ASN A 53 -29.59 -7.26 -5.95
N LYS A 54 -29.03 -6.11 -5.56
CA LYS A 54 -29.33 -5.46 -4.27
C LYS A 54 -29.44 -3.96 -4.44
N GLU A 55 -30.66 -3.44 -4.22
CA GLU A 55 -30.90 -2.00 -4.18
C GLU A 55 -30.04 -1.33 -3.12
N GLY A 56 -29.52 -0.15 -3.47
CA GLY A 56 -28.65 0.65 -2.60
C GLY A 56 -27.24 0.09 -2.38
N LEU A 57 -26.87 -1.08 -2.92
CA LEU A 57 -25.48 -1.57 -2.85
C LEU A 57 -24.54 -0.73 -3.72
N VAL A 58 -25.03 -0.26 -4.86
CA VAL A 58 -24.30 0.65 -5.74
C VAL A 58 -24.92 2.04 -5.62
N GLY A 59 -24.10 3.03 -5.29
CA GLY A 59 -24.53 4.42 -5.14
C GLY A 59 -23.54 5.41 -5.74
N GLU A 60 -23.95 6.68 -5.80
CA GLU A 60 -23.16 7.77 -6.40
C GLU A 60 -22.70 7.48 -7.84
N VAL A 61 -23.56 6.88 -8.66
CA VAL A 61 -23.27 6.61 -10.07
C VAL A 61 -23.14 7.94 -10.83
N LYS A 62 -22.01 8.15 -11.50
CA LYS A 62 -21.69 9.37 -12.24
C LYS A 62 -20.99 9.01 -13.54
N LEU A 63 -21.50 9.55 -14.65
CA LEU A 63 -20.76 9.54 -15.89
C LEU A 63 -19.72 10.67 -15.91
N LYS A 64 -18.48 10.28 -16.16
CA LYS A 64 -17.30 11.13 -16.38
C LYS A 64 -16.95 11.18 -17.86
N GLY A 65 -15.95 12.00 -18.18
CA GLY A 65 -15.41 12.10 -19.53
C GLY A 65 -14.83 10.78 -19.99
N SER A 66 -14.59 10.67 -21.29
CA SER A 66 -13.99 9.48 -21.84
C SER A 66 -12.58 9.25 -21.31
N LEU A 67 -12.21 7.98 -21.19
CA LEU A 67 -10.84 7.61 -20.89
C LEU A 67 -9.99 7.77 -22.16
N GLY A 68 -9.23 8.87 -22.24
CA GLY A 68 -8.35 9.13 -23.38
C GLY A 68 -9.13 9.57 -24.63
N CYS A 69 -9.01 8.82 -25.73
CA CYS A 69 -9.74 9.06 -26.98
C CYS A 69 -10.92 8.08 -27.17
N SER A 70 -11.29 7.34 -26.12
CA SER A 70 -12.45 6.45 -26.19
C SER A 70 -13.72 7.25 -26.48
N ASP A 71 -14.64 6.66 -27.22
CA ASP A 71 -15.99 7.16 -27.42
C ASP A 71 -16.96 6.68 -26.32
N HIS A 72 -16.51 5.80 -25.42
CA HIS A 72 -17.21 5.44 -24.19
C HIS A 72 -16.92 6.47 -23.09
N LYS A 73 -17.96 6.85 -22.35
CA LYS A 73 -17.89 7.64 -21.13
C LYS A 73 -17.44 6.77 -19.97
N MET A 74 -16.63 7.32 -19.09
CA MET A 74 -16.21 6.61 -17.88
C MET A 74 -17.36 6.55 -16.87
N VAL A 75 -17.70 5.37 -16.38
CA VAL A 75 -18.65 5.20 -15.27
C VAL A 75 -17.89 5.20 -13.96
N GLU A 76 -18.17 6.15 -13.07
CA GLU A 76 -17.73 6.12 -11.67
C GLU A 76 -18.93 5.77 -10.79
N PHE A 77 -18.79 4.82 -9.89
CA PHE A 77 -19.79 4.51 -8.87
C PHE A 77 -19.09 4.04 -7.60
N ARG A 78 -19.83 3.99 -6.50
CA ARG A 78 -19.37 3.46 -5.22
C ARG A 78 -20.15 2.20 -4.87
N ILE A 79 -19.43 1.15 -4.51
CA ILE A 79 -20.03 0.00 -3.85
C ILE A 79 -20.14 0.35 -2.36
N LEU A 80 -21.36 0.64 -1.92
CA LEU A 80 -21.70 0.98 -0.55
C LEU A 80 -21.70 -0.31 0.29
N ARG A 81 -20.53 -0.65 0.83
CA ARG A 81 -20.45 -1.64 1.91
C ARG A 81 -20.63 -0.93 3.25
N ALA A 82 -21.53 -1.43 4.10
CA ALA A 82 -21.52 -1.16 5.53
C ALA A 82 -20.31 -1.83 6.20
N ALA A 83 -19.11 -1.55 5.69
CA ALA A 83 -17.90 -1.85 6.41
C ALA A 83 -17.69 -0.67 7.34
N ARG A 84 -17.76 -0.90 8.66
CA ARG A 84 -16.98 -0.09 9.59
C ARG A 84 -15.55 -0.20 9.09
N ARG A 85 -15.11 0.76 8.29
CA ARG A 85 -13.71 0.90 7.96
C ARG A 85 -13.09 1.20 9.30
N ALA A 86 -12.56 0.17 9.96
CA ALA A 86 -11.55 0.37 10.96
C ALA A 86 -10.44 1.09 10.17
N HIS A 87 -10.46 2.43 10.20
CA HIS A 87 -9.25 3.16 9.96
C HIS A 87 -8.27 2.48 10.89
N SER A 88 -7.27 1.79 10.34
CA SER A 88 -6.19 1.30 11.16
C SER A 88 -5.60 2.56 11.78
N LYS A 89 -6.01 2.83 13.03
CA LYS A 89 -5.52 3.93 13.84
C LYS A 89 -4.13 3.49 14.29
N LEU A 90 -3.25 3.25 13.32
CA LEU A 90 -1.86 2.90 13.55
C LEU A 90 -1.22 4.16 14.10
N THR A 91 -1.23 4.23 15.42
CA THR A 91 -0.41 5.15 16.19
C THR A 91 1.02 4.64 16.12
N THR A 92 1.93 5.56 15.92
CA THR A 92 3.37 5.28 15.99
C THR A 92 3.98 6.29 16.95
N LEU A 93 5.00 5.89 17.68
CA LEU A 93 5.75 6.80 18.55
C LEU A 93 6.36 7.95 17.75
N ASP A 94 6.29 9.16 18.29
CA ASP A 94 6.87 10.35 17.69
C ASP A 94 8.20 10.71 18.36
N PHE A 95 9.25 9.96 18.00
CA PHE A 95 10.61 10.18 18.52
C PHE A 95 11.17 11.59 18.31
N ARG A 96 10.61 12.38 17.38
CA ARG A 96 10.99 13.79 17.19
C ARG A 96 10.56 14.70 18.34
N ARG A 97 9.53 14.29 19.08
CA ARG A 97 8.96 15.01 20.22
C ARG A 97 9.20 14.26 21.53
N ALA A 98 10.10 13.26 21.51
CA ALA A 98 10.43 12.51 22.70
C ALA A 98 11.25 13.38 23.66
N ASP A 99 10.92 13.29 24.94
CA ASP A 99 11.77 13.82 26.00
C ASP A 99 12.81 12.76 26.40
N PHE A 100 13.96 12.80 25.75
CA PHE A 100 15.06 11.87 26.03
C PHE A 100 15.74 12.12 27.37
N GLY A 101 15.62 13.34 27.94
CA GLY A 101 16.14 13.66 29.27
C GLY A 101 15.35 12.91 30.33
N LEU A 102 14.03 13.11 30.34
CA LEU A 102 13.13 12.39 31.23
C LEU A 102 13.20 10.87 31.03
N PHE A 103 13.33 10.40 29.78
CA PHE A 103 13.46 8.98 29.48
C PHE A 103 14.71 8.36 30.12
N ARG A 104 15.85 9.06 30.04
CA ARG A 104 17.10 8.63 30.67
C ARG A 104 17.00 8.65 32.19
N ASP A 105 16.40 9.68 32.77
CA ASP A 105 16.23 9.81 34.21
C ASP A 105 15.34 8.69 34.78
N LEU A 106 14.24 8.36 34.10
CA LEU A 106 13.35 7.29 34.54
C LEU A 106 14.05 5.92 34.54
N LEU A 107 14.86 5.63 33.53
CA LEU A 107 15.62 4.38 33.44
C LEU A 107 16.82 4.36 34.40
N GLY A 108 17.46 5.50 34.62
CA GLY A 108 18.62 5.63 35.51
C GLY A 108 18.26 5.53 37.00
N ARG A 109 17.01 5.82 37.38
CA ARG A 109 16.52 5.69 38.76
C ARG A 109 16.21 4.25 39.19
N ILE A 110 16.17 3.32 38.25
CA ILE A 110 15.83 1.92 38.55
C ILE A 110 17.08 1.24 39.12
N PRO A 111 17.00 0.61 40.31
CA PRO A 111 18.11 -0.15 40.87
C PRO A 111 18.24 -1.49 40.13
N TRP A 112 18.84 -1.47 38.94
CA TRP A 112 18.94 -2.61 38.03
C TRP A 112 19.61 -3.82 38.68
N ASP A 113 20.63 -3.60 39.51
CA ASP A 113 21.34 -4.67 40.20
C ASP A 113 20.36 -5.52 41.03
N LYS A 114 19.49 -4.88 41.83
CA LYS A 114 18.47 -5.56 42.64
C LYS A 114 17.31 -6.09 41.80
N ALA A 115 16.95 -5.39 40.73
CA ALA A 115 15.83 -5.77 39.88
C ALA A 115 16.13 -7.07 39.11
N LEU A 116 17.40 -7.29 38.75
CA LEU A 116 17.85 -8.41 37.93
C LEU A 116 18.57 -9.50 38.73
N GLU A 117 18.91 -9.25 40.00
CA GLU A 117 19.60 -10.21 40.88
C GLU A 117 18.87 -11.56 40.97
N GLY A 118 19.62 -12.65 40.76
CA GLY A 118 19.13 -14.02 40.89
C GLY A 118 18.12 -14.47 39.82
N ARG A 119 17.95 -13.71 38.74
CA ARG A 119 16.99 -14.01 37.66
C ARG A 119 17.65 -14.60 36.43
N GLY A 120 16.92 -15.47 35.73
CA GLY A 120 17.32 -15.95 34.41
C GLY A 120 17.31 -14.85 33.34
N ALA A 121 17.94 -15.10 32.19
CA ALA A 121 18.02 -14.14 31.08
C ALA A 121 16.62 -13.70 30.59
N GLN A 122 15.69 -14.64 30.49
CA GLN A 122 14.33 -14.35 30.04
C GLN A 122 13.56 -13.46 31.02
N ASP A 123 13.62 -13.78 32.32
CA ASP A 123 12.94 -12.98 33.35
C ASP A 123 13.55 -11.58 33.45
N SER A 124 14.87 -11.48 33.35
CA SER A 124 15.61 -10.22 33.32
C SER A 124 15.18 -9.37 32.11
N TRP A 125 15.05 -9.99 30.94
CA TRP A 125 14.57 -9.32 29.73
C TRP A 125 13.13 -8.80 29.87
N LEU A 126 12.23 -9.60 30.45
CA LEU A 126 10.84 -9.18 30.64
C LEU A 126 10.73 -7.98 31.58
N ILE A 127 11.52 -7.94 32.65
CA ILE A 127 11.58 -6.81 33.59
C ILE A 127 12.12 -5.57 32.89
N PHE A 128 13.26 -5.70 32.20
CA PHE A 128 13.85 -4.61 31.44
C PHE A 128 12.88 -4.05 30.39
N LYS A 129 12.28 -4.93 29.58
CA LYS A 129 11.30 -4.58 28.56
C LYS A 129 10.10 -3.86 29.16
N GLY A 130 9.59 -4.34 30.29
CA GLY A 130 8.47 -3.71 31.00
C GLY A 130 8.79 -2.27 31.41
N GLN A 131 9.93 -2.06 32.06
CA GLN A 131 10.38 -0.73 32.49
C GLN A 131 10.66 0.21 31.31
N LEU A 132 11.28 -0.31 30.26
CA LEU A 132 11.56 0.42 29.02
C LEU A 132 10.27 0.89 28.35
N LEU A 133 9.28 0.02 28.22
CA LEU A 133 7.98 0.34 27.63
C LEU A 133 7.22 1.35 28.50
N GLN A 134 7.30 1.23 29.82
CA GLN A 134 6.65 2.15 30.75
C GLN A 134 7.27 3.56 30.69
N ALA A 135 8.60 3.66 30.61
CA ALA A 135 9.28 4.93 30.37
C ALA A 135 8.93 5.50 28.99
N GLN A 136 8.81 4.63 27.97
CA GLN A 136 8.53 5.02 26.59
C GLN A 136 7.14 5.66 26.48
N GLU A 137 6.13 5.09 27.14
CA GLU A 137 4.76 5.63 27.17
C GLU A 137 4.69 7.02 27.81
N ARG A 138 5.53 7.29 28.81
CA ARG A 138 5.56 8.58 29.53
C ARG A 138 6.31 9.65 28.76
N CYS A 139 7.39 9.28 28.07
CA CYS A 139 8.31 10.25 27.48
C CYS A 139 8.11 10.47 25.97
N ILE A 140 7.46 9.53 25.28
CA ILE A 140 7.35 9.57 23.82
C ILE A 140 5.89 9.66 23.40
N PRO A 141 5.42 10.85 22.96
CA PRO A 141 4.04 11.00 22.53
C PRO A 141 3.78 10.15 21.28
N THR A 142 2.54 9.68 21.13
CA THR A 142 2.13 8.98 19.92
C THR A 142 1.64 9.96 18.86
N LYS A 143 2.02 9.71 17.60
CA LYS A 143 1.43 10.37 16.43
C LYS A 143 0.59 9.39 15.64
N ARG A 144 -0.50 9.90 15.06
CA ARG A 144 -1.26 9.13 14.08
C ARG A 144 -0.43 9.04 12.80
N LYS A 145 -0.23 7.83 12.26
CA LYS A 145 0.14 7.72 10.85
C LYS A 145 -1.02 8.27 10.04
N SER A 146 -0.83 9.42 9.41
CA SER A 146 -1.77 9.86 8.40
C SER A 146 -1.71 8.83 7.26
N SER A 147 -2.81 8.10 7.07
CA SER A 147 -2.94 7.13 5.96
C SER A 147 -2.95 7.80 4.58
N LYS A 148 -2.77 9.12 4.53
CA LYS A 148 -2.90 9.95 3.34
C LYS A 148 -1.92 11.11 3.33
N SER A 149 -0.64 10.84 3.48
CA SER A 149 0.25 11.42 2.47
C SER A 149 0.11 10.50 1.27
N THR A 150 -0.83 10.79 0.36
CA THR A 150 -0.68 10.32 -1.02
C THR A 150 0.64 10.90 -1.48
N LYS A 151 1.74 10.15 -1.25
CA LYS A 151 3.06 10.50 -1.75
C LYS A 151 2.83 10.77 -3.22
N ARG A 152 3.03 12.02 -3.64
CA ARG A 152 2.89 12.36 -5.05
C ARG A 152 3.81 11.40 -5.78
N PRO A 153 3.33 10.75 -6.85
CA PRO A 153 4.19 9.92 -7.66
C PRO A 153 5.43 10.74 -8.05
N PRO A 154 6.62 10.12 -8.13
CA PRO A 154 7.86 10.86 -8.44
C PRO A 154 7.76 11.73 -9.70
N TRP A 155 6.94 11.31 -10.67
CA TRP A 155 6.68 12.02 -11.93
C TRP A 155 5.73 13.20 -11.82
N MET A 156 5.07 13.41 -10.68
CA MET A 156 4.01 14.41 -10.53
C MET A 156 4.55 15.71 -9.91
N ASN A 157 5.09 16.57 -10.77
CA ASN A 157 5.49 17.93 -10.40
C ASN A 157 4.29 18.91 -10.38
N LYS A 158 4.51 20.16 -9.94
CA LYS A 158 3.48 21.20 -9.81
C LYS A 158 2.82 21.54 -11.16
N GLU A 159 3.62 21.57 -12.23
CA GLU A 159 3.17 21.88 -13.59
C GLU A 159 2.22 20.81 -14.14
N LEU A 160 2.63 19.54 -14.08
CA LEU A 160 1.81 18.39 -14.52
C LEU A 160 0.52 18.28 -13.72
N LEU A 161 0.56 18.61 -12.42
CA LEU A 161 -0.65 18.69 -11.62
C LEU A 161 -1.59 19.79 -12.13
N GLY A 162 -1.05 20.95 -12.52
CA GLY A 162 -1.80 22.02 -13.20
C GLY A 162 -2.47 21.53 -14.48
N LYS A 163 -1.75 20.80 -15.33
CA LYS A 163 -2.26 20.22 -16.58
C LYS A 163 -3.36 19.17 -16.35
N VAL A 164 -3.22 18.34 -15.30
CA VAL A 164 -4.27 17.40 -14.90
C VAL A 164 -5.52 18.13 -14.40
N LYS A 165 -5.36 19.26 -13.68
CA LYS A 165 -6.49 20.12 -13.28
C LYS A 165 -7.14 20.78 -14.49
N GLN A 166 -6.36 21.34 -15.41
CA GLN A 166 -6.84 21.92 -16.67
C GLN A 166 -7.65 20.90 -17.48
N LYS A 167 -7.19 19.66 -17.57
CA LYS A 167 -7.94 18.57 -18.21
C LYS A 167 -9.31 18.34 -17.56
N LYS A 168 -9.39 18.36 -16.22
CA LYS A 168 -10.65 18.20 -15.48
C LYS A 168 -11.59 19.39 -15.68
N GLU A 169 -11.03 20.60 -15.74
CA GLU A 169 -11.82 21.80 -15.98
C GLU A 169 -12.35 21.87 -17.42
N ALA A 170 -11.52 21.56 -18.41
CA ALA A 170 -11.92 21.45 -19.81
C ALA A 170 -13.06 20.44 -19.98
N TYR A 171 -13.01 19.30 -19.27
CA TYR A 171 -14.12 18.35 -19.26
C TYR A 171 -15.42 18.97 -18.72
N ARG A 172 -15.36 19.73 -17.62
CA ARG A 172 -16.54 20.39 -17.04
C ARG A 172 -17.12 21.42 -18.00
N ARG A 173 -16.28 22.24 -18.64
CA ARG A 173 -16.71 23.26 -19.62
C ARG A 173 -17.31 22.62 -20.87
N TRP A 174 -16.68 21.57 -21.40
CA TRP A 174 -17.24 20.78 -22.52
C TRP A 174 -18.59 20.17 -22.16
N LYS A 175 -18.73 19.59 -20.96
CA LYS A 175 -20.01 19.01 -20.50
C LYS A 175 -21.12 20.07 -20.39
N GLN A 176 -20.76 21.33 -20.14
CA GLN A 176 -21.67 22.48 -20.09
C GLN A 176 -21.91 23.13 -21.46
N GLY A 177 -21.36 22.58 -22.55
CA GLY A 177 -21.49 23.14 -23.90
C GLY A 177 -20.66 24.40 -24.15
N GLN A 178 -19.77 24.78 -23.23
CA GLN A 178 -18.98 26.01 -23.31
C GLN A 178 -17.72 25.89 -24.18
N VAL A 179 -17.31 24.66 -24.50
CA VAL A 179 -16.07 24.34 -25.21
C VAL A 179 -16.36 23.26 -26.25
N ALA A 180 -15.80 23.42 -27.46
CA ALA A 180 -15.93 22.44 -28.54
C ALA A 180 -15.25 21.11 -28.19
N TRP A 181 -15.71 20.01 -28.80
CA TRP A 181 -15.12 18.69 -28.58
C TRP A 181 -13.65 18.63 -28.99
N GLU A 182 -13.27 19.31 -30.08
CA GLU A 182 -11.90 19.37 -30.57
C GLU A 182 -10.94 19.96 -29.53
N GLU A 183 -11.29 21.10 -28.93
CA GLU A 183 -10.48 21.80 -27.93
C GLU A 183 -10.32 20.97 -26.64
N TYR A 184 -11.40 20.32 -26.20
CA TYR A 184 -11.33 19.37 -25.08
C TYR A 184 -10.39 18.19 -25.42
N ARG A 185 -10.54 17.60 -26.61
CA ARG A 185 -9.74 16.45 -27.05
C ARG A 185 -8.25 16.80 -27.12
N GLU A 186 -7.90 17.98 -27.61
CA GLU A 186 -6.51 18.46 -27.65
C GLU A 186 -5.92 18.63 -26.24
N THR A 187 -6.68 19.25 -25.33
CA THR A 187 -6.27 19.41 -23.92
C THR A 187 -6.02 18.05 -23.26
N VAL A 188 -6.86 17.05 -23.52
CA VAL A 188 -6.69 15.68 -23.02
C VAL A 188 -5.44 15.02 -23.58
N ARG A 189 -5.20 15.13 -24.90
CA ARG A 189 -4.01 14.56 -25.56
C ARG A 189 -2.73 15.17 -25.02
N ALA A 190 -2.66 16.50 -24.96
CA ALA A 190 -1.49 17.22 -24.44
C ALA A 190 -1.16 16.83 -23.00
N ALA A 191 -2.17 16.80 -22.12
CA ALA A 191 -1.98 16.39 -20.73
C ALA A 191 -1.51 14.93 -20.60
N ARG A 192 -2.04 14.02 -21.44
CA ARG A 192 -1.64 12.61 -21.47
C ARG A 192 -0.18 12.46 -21.91
N ASP A 193 0.21 13.16 -22.97
CA ASP A 193 1.55 13.06 -23.53
C ASP A 193 2.60 13.60 -22.57
N GLN A 194 2.32 14.72 -21.89
CA GLN A 194 3.21 15.23 -20.86
C GLN A 194 3.36 14.26 -19.67
N VAL A 195 2.27 13.66 -19.21
CA VAL A 195 2.34 12.63 -18.14
C VAL A 195 3.14 11.40 -18.60
N ARG A 196 2.99 10.99 -19.86
CA ARG A 196 3.77 9.88 -20.43
C ARG A 196 5.27 10.22 -20.47
N LYS A 197 5.62 11.40 -20.99
CA LYS A 197 7.00 11.89 -21.05
C LYS A 197 7.63 11.97 -19.65
N ALA A 198 6.91 12.52 -18.67
CA ALA A 198 7.40 12.64 -17.30
C ALA A 198 7.69 11.28 -16.63
N LYS A 199 6.83 10.28 -16.86
CA LYS A 199 7.07 8.91 -16.38
C LYS A 199 8.30 8.29 -17.04
N ALA A 200 8.40 8.41 -18.36
CA ALA A 200 9.52 7.88 -19.13
C ALA A 200 10.85 8.52 -18.71
N LEU A 201 10.89 9.83 -18.48
CA LEU A 201 12.10 10.52 -18.02
C LEU A 201 12.60 9.99 -16.68
N ILE A 202 11.70 9.67 -15.74
CA ILE A 202 12.09 9.08 -14.46
C ILE A 202 12.63 7.66 -14.65
N GLU A 203 11.95 6.85 -15.46
CA GLU A 203 12.42 5.49 -15.75
C GLU A 203 13.78 5.50 -16.46
N ILE A 204 14.00 6.42 -17.39
CA ILE A 204 15.30 6.63 -18.05
C ILE A 204 16.36 7.07 -17.04
N SER A 205 16.06 8.03 -16.16
CA SER A 205 17.02 8.47 -15.13
C SER A 205 17.38 7.34 -14.16
N LEU A 206 16.40 6.53 -13.76
CA LEU A 206 16.62 5.35 -12.93
C LEU A 206 17.48 4.31 -13.63
N ALA A 207 17.27 4.10 -14.94
CA ALA A 207 18.05 3.15 -15.74
C ALA A 207 19.50 3.61 -15.94
N ARG A 208 19.73 4.91 -16.15
CA ARG A 208 21.08 5.49 -16.29
C ARG A 208 21.87 5.38 -14.97
N ASP A 209 21.22 5.68 -13.85
CA ASP A 209 21.85 5.73 -12.54
C ASP A 209 21.92 4.34 -11.85
N VAL A 210 21.58 3.22 -12.51
CA VAL A 210 21.55 1.88 -11.86
C VAL A 210 22.92 1.50 -11.29
N LYS A 211 24.00 1.80 -12.02
CA LYS A 211 25.36 1.44 -11.62
C LYS A 211 25.76 2.15 -10.31
N ASP A 212 25.41 3.43 -10.18
CA ASP A 212 25.80 4.24 -9.01
C ASP A 212 24.76 4.16 -7.87
N LYS A 213 23.48 3.96 -8.19
CA LYS A 213 22.34 4.06 -7.25
C LYS A 213 21.41 2.84 -7.29
N LYS A 214 21.99 1.64 -7.24
CA LYS A 214 21.25 0.34 -7.25
C LYS A 214 20.04 0.30 -6.30
N LYS A 215 20.15 0.88 -5.10
CA LYS A 215 19.05 0.95 -4.11
C LYS A 215 17.80 1.68 -4.63
N SER A 216 17.96 2.75 -5.41
CA SER A 216 16.83 3.53 -5.95
C SER A 216 16.05 2.75 -7.02
N PHE A 217 16.77 2.02 -7.87
CA PHE A 217 16.19 1.13 -8.87
C PHE A 217 15.45 -0.04 -8.22
N CYS A 218 16.10 -0.76 -7.29
CA CYS A 218 15.46 -1.85 -6.55
C CYS A 218 14.19 -1.36 -5.82
N ARG A 219 14.23 -0.20 -5.17
CA ARG A 219 13.05 0.42 -4.54
C ARG A 219 11.94 0.70 -5.56
N TYR A 220 12.27 1.25 -6.74
CA TYR A 220 11.29 1.48 -7.80
C TYR A 220 10.62 0.17 -8.26
N VAL A 221 11.40 -0.89 -8.46
CA VAL A 221 10.89 -2.21 -8.84
C VAL A 221 10.01 -2.80 -7.73
N SER A 222 10.47 -2.78 -6.48
CA SER A 222 9.71 -3.25 -5.32
C SER A 222 8.40 -2.48 -5.14
N ASP A 223 8.38 -1.15 -5.35
CA ASP A 223 7.15 -0.34 -5.30
C ASP A 223 6.16 -0.70 -6.43
N LYS A 224 6.62 -1.29 -7.54
CA LYS A 224 5.78 -1.76 -8.65
C LYS A 224 5.29 -3.19 -8.46
N ARG A 225 5.99 -4.00 -7.65
CA ARG A 225 5.54 -5.35 -7.31
C ARG A 225 4.24 -5.24 -6.50
N ARG A 226 3.17 -5.86 -7.01
CA ARG A 226 1.83 -5.83 -6.38
C ARG A 226 1.74 -6.66 -5.10
N MET A 227 2.63 -7.64 -4.95
CA MET A 227 2.76 -8.47 -3.75
C MET A 227 4.03 -8.07 -3.01
N ARG A 228 3.92 -7.91 -1.69
CA ARG A 228 5.09 -7.98 -0.81
C ARG A 228 5.36 -9.45 -0.63
N GLU A 229 6.53 -9.91 -1.07
CA GLU A 229 7.02 -11.23 -0.69
C GLU A 229 7.20 -11.19 0.84
N ASN A 230 6.38 -11.95 1.54
CA ASN A 230 6.64 -12.26 2.94
C ASN A 230 7.85 -13.21 2.98
N VAL A 231 8.48 -13.34 4.15
CA VAL A 231 9.50 -14.37 4.36
C VAL A 231 8.88 -15.72 3.96
N GLY A 232 9.51 -16.38 2.99
CA GLY A 232 9.08 -17.68 2.50
C GLY A 232 9.09 -18.73 3.62
N PRO A 233 8.58 -19.93 3.34
CA PRO A 233 8.72 -21.03 4.30
C PRO A 233 10.21 -21.27 4.61
N LEU A 234 10.53 -21.49 5.88
CA LEU A 234 11.89 -21.83 6.34
C LEU A 234 11.95 -23.32 6.64
N GLN A 235 13.13 -23.93 6.61
CA GLN A 235 13.33 -25.28 7.14
C GLN A 235 13.86 -25.19 8.56
N ASN A 236 13.28 -25.95 9.48
CA ASN A 236 13.83 -26.10 10.83
C ASN A 236 14.98 -27.12 10.82
N GLU A 237 15.64 -27.30 11.96
CA GLU A 237 16.72 -28.28 12.13
C GLU A 237 16.26 -29.74 11.90
N MET A 238 14.97 -30.02 12.04
CA MET A 238 14.37 -31.33 11.78
C MET A 238 14.05 -31.56 10.29
N GLY A 239 14.28 -30.57 9.43
CA GLY A 239 13.99 -30.62 7.98
C GLY A 239 12.54 -30.29 7.60
N ASP A 240 11.70 -29.93 8.57
CA ASP A 240 10.30 -29.59 8.32
C ASP A 240 10.14 -28.16 7.79
N LEU A 241 9.13 -27.98 6.93
CA LEU A 241 8.83 -26.69 6.31
C LEU A 241 7.93 -25.84 7.23
N VAL A 242 8.50 -24.77 7.77
CA VAL A 242 7.88 -23.83 8.68
C VAL A 242 7.22 -22.68 7.92
N THR A 243 5.89 -22.54 8.06
CA THR A 243 5.10 -21.54 7.34
C THR A 243 4.52 -20.44 8.23
N GLN A 244 4.39 -20.67 9.54
CA GLN A 244 3.87 -19.69 10.49
C GLN A 244 4.93 -18.67 10.91
N ASP A 245 4.54 -17.40 11.10
CA ASP A 245 5.48 -16.31 11.41
C ASP A 245 6.16 -16.47 12.77
N MET A 246 5.50 -17.08 13.76
CA MET A 246 6.10 -17.36 15.08
C MET A 246 7.22 -18.38 14.96
N GLU A 247 6.91 -19.55 14.40
CA GLU A 247 7.86 -20.65 14.21
C GLU A 247 9.05 -20.21 13.33
N LYS A 248 8.81 -19.38 12.30
CA LYS A 248 9.92 -18.79 11.50
C LYS A 248 10.85 -17.94 12.35
N ALA A 249 10.31 -17.17 13.30
CA ALA A 249 11.12 -16.34 14.20
C ALA A 249 11.93 -17.21 15.17
N GLU A 250 11.36 -18.32 15.64
CA GLU A 250 12.05 -19.31 16.48
C GLU A 250 13.20 -19.97 15.73
N VAL A 251 12.97 -20.49 14.52
CA VAL A 251 14.04 -21.08 13.68
C VAL A 251 15.19 -20.11 13.43
N LEU A 252 14.88 -18.83 13.14
CA LEU A 252 15.91 -17.80 12.98
C LEU A 252 16.64 -17.49 14.29
N ASN A 253 15.95 -17.51 15.42
CA ASN A 253 16.53 -17.28 16.73
C ASN A 253 17.44 -18.45 17.16
N ASP A 254 17.04 -19.68 16.89
CA ASP A 254 17.83 -20.89 17.18
C ASP A 254 19.10 -20.92 16.33
N PHE A 255 18.99 -20.61 15.03
CA PHE A 255 20.15 -20.42 14.16
C PHE A 255 21.06 -19.30 14.67
N PHE A 256 20.50 -18.17 15.08
CA PHE A 256 21.30 -17.08 15.64
C PHE A 256 22.02 -17.54 16.92
N ALA A 257 21.32 -18.19 17.84
CA ALA A 257 21.90 -18.70 19.07
C ALA A 257 23.04 -19.70 18.80
N SER A 258 22.89 -20.61 17.84
CA SER A 258 23.91 -21.62 17.50
C SER A 258 25.24 -21.01 17.02
N VAL A 259 25.17 -19.89 16.30
CA VAL A 259 26.37 -19.15 15.84
C VAL A 259 27.12 -18.50 17.02
N PHE A 260 26.42 -18.11 18.09
CA PHE A 260 27.03 -17.46 19.27
C PHE A 260 27.41 -18.42 20.40
N THR A 261 26.87 -19.63 20.45
CA THR A 261 27.25 -20.66 21.43
C THR A 261 28.49 -21.46 21.03
N GLY A 262 28.98 -21.32 19.78
CA GLY A 262 30.08 -22.13 19.22
C GLY A 262 31.51 -21.80 19.65
N LYS A 263 31.80 -20.75 20.45
CA LYS A 263 33.18 -20.41 20.86
C LYS A 263 33.32 -19.82 22.27
N CYS A 264 32.73 -20.45 23.28
CA CYS A 264 32.94 -20.04 24.68
C CYS A 264 33.21 -21.22 25.63
N LEU A 265 34.13 -22.12 25.24
CA LEU A 265 34.60 -23.21 26.13
C LEU A 265 36.04 -23.05 26.64
N SER A 266 36.69 -21.93 26.35
CA SER A 266 37.85 -21.51 27.14
C SER A 266 37.87 -20.00 27.15
N HIS A 267 37.88 -19.43 28.36
CA HIS A 267 38.21 -18.07 28.78
C HIS A 267 37.21 -17.71 29.87
N THR A 268 37.59 -18.05 31.10
CA THR A 268 37.06 -17.44 32.31
C THR A 268 37.19 -15.93 32.16
N VAL A 269 36.10 -15.23 31.86
CA VAL A 269 36.09 -13.77 31.78
C VAL A 269 36.15 -13.24 33.21
N GLN A 270 37.36 -12.86 33.63
CA GLN A 270 37.48 -11.88 34.70
C GLN A 270 36.98 -10.54 34.16
N VAL A 271 35.92 -10.03 34.77
CA VAL A 271 35.38 -8.70 34.50
C VAL A 271 36.45 -7.67 34.88
N THR A 272 37.08 -7.06 33.88
CA THR A 272 37.80 -5.80 34.03
C THR A 272 37.23 -4.77 33.06
N GLU A 273 37.15 -3.55 33.57
CA GLU A 273 36.36 -2.42 33.09
C GLU A 273 36.63 -2.02 31.63
N GLY A 274 35.54 -1.58 30.98
CA GLY A 274 35.48 -0.57 29.92
C GLY A 274 36.53 -0.61 28.81
N ARG A 275 36.15 -1.13 27.63
CA ARG A 275 36.75 -0.68 26.36
C ARG A 275 35.70 -0.51 25.25
N ASP A 276 35.90 0.57 24.51
CA ASP A 276 35.13 1.05 23.37
C ASP A 276 34.96 0.01 22.26
N TRP A 277 33.73 -0.07 21.73
CA TRP A 277 33.28 -1.07 20.76
C TRP A 277 33.61 -0.72 19.29
N GLU A 278 34.53 0.22 19.02
CA GLU A 278 34.73 0.71 17.65
C GLU A 278 35.61 -0.17 16.75
N ASN A 279 36.29 -1.21 17.26
CA ASN A 279 37.27 -1.99 16.47
C ASN A 279 37.09 -3.52 16.49
N ALA A 280 35.90 -4.04 16.81
CA ALA A 280 35.66 -5.48 16.69
C ALA A 280 35.31 -5.84 15.23
N GLU A 281 36.24 -6.48 14.50
CA GLU A 281 35.93 -7.06 13.19
C GLU A 281 34.89 -8.18 13.34
N PRO A 282 33.86 -8.22 12.48
CA PRO A 282 32.87 -9.28 12.53
C PRO A 282 33.49 -10.61 12.06
N PRO A 283 33.06 -11.76 12.61
CA PRO A 283 33.57 -13.05 12.21
C PRO A 283 33.24 -13.31 10.73
N SER A 284 34.26 -13.70 9.95
CA SER A 284 34.11 -14.10 8.56
C SER A 284 33.29 -15.38 8.46
N VAL A 285 32.15 -15.31 7.77
CA VAL A 285 31.35 -16.48 7.39
C VAL A 285 32.09 -17.18 6.25
N GLY A 286 32.52 -18.42 6.48
CA GLY A 286 33.04 -19.29 5.43
C GLY A 286 31.93 -19.67 4.46
N GLU A 287 32.15 -19.41 3.18
CA GLU A 287 31.31 -19.94 2.10
C GLU A 287 31.54 -21.45 2.02
N ASP A 288 30.51 -22.25 2.33
CA ASP A 288 30.43 -23.62 1.83
C ASP A 288 29.00 -23.95 1.38
N GLN A 289 28.87 -23.86 0.05
CA GLN A 289 28.17 -24.71 -0.93
C GLN A 289 26.71 -25.16 -0.74
N VAL A 290 25.89 -24.65 -1.68
CA VAL A 290 24.79 -25.24 -2.49
C VAL A 290 23.86 -26.25 -1.84
#